data_AF-A0A131ZX39-F1
#
_entry.id   AF-A0A131ZX39-F1
#
_cell.length_a   1.000
_cell.length_b   1.000
_cell.length_c   1.000
_cell.angle_alpha   90.00
_cell.angle_beta   90.00
_cell.angle_gamma   90.00
#
_symmetry.space_group_name_H-M   'P 1'
#
loop_
_entity.id
_entity.type
_entity.pdbx_description
1 polymer ?
#
loop_
_entity_poly.entity_id
_entity_poly.type
_entity_poly.pdbx_seq_one_letter_code
_entity_poly.pdbx_strand_id
1 'polypeptide(L)'
;MRIDFANFYIKQFRPHIQLTSVEYEREKFENLMKSHRKYNIDVLEFTTKWIKRNYESLDLTQESDMKTLFSKVMISSYLDLLQSIQPGFDCYSALIDEKKTNDETMTVQDDYPETLLFLREKIESVREKVFKITYISSLFVVTFATIGEPLQSIKDFRIKLKNELEILMQSDDKRKLPLQYLDNDGMKSILESASLQIVESIQKAAEQFGVANDHQMLRKEKLDSLRYQITELVSPSNRIRSVMERRVLEFIERVITSPSSQNSGLILVPNGLSTFYDDLVQISSLFTRLVSYNRAVYSPHYTKIIAKLAQNKHFISDIDLKTIEKSFYD
;
A
#
# COMPACT_ATOMS: atom_id res chain seq x y z
N MET A 1 -4.10 -13.22 34.26
CA MET A 1 -2.72 -13.40 34.78
C MET A 1 -1.79 -14.19 33.85
N ARG A 2 -2.04 -15.47 33.51
CA ARG A 2 -1.13 -16.23 32.62
C ARG A 2 -1.00 -15.66 31.20
N ILE A 3 -2.11 -15.20 30.62
CA ILE A 3 -2.13 -14.53 29.31
C ILE A 3 -1.37 -13.20 29.37
N ASP A 4 -1.48 -12.48 30.49
CA ASP A 4 -0.78 -11.20 30.68
C ASP A 4 0.74 -11.40 30.82
N PHE A 5 1.17 -12.47 31.51
CA PHE A 5 2.58 -12.86 31.54
C PHE A 5 3.09 -13.31 30.18
N ALA A 6 2.33 -14.10 29.44
CA ALA A 6 2.71 -14.50 28.07
C ALA A 6 2.87 -13.25 27.17
N ASN A 7 1.93 -12.32 27.21
CA ASN A 7 2.02 -11.05 26.48
C ASN A 7 3.19 -10.19 26.95
N PHE A 8 3.49 -10.17 28.24
CA PHE A 8 4.65 -9.48 28.82
C PHE A 8 5.97 -10.08 28.31
N TYR A 9 6.14 -11.40 28.39
CA TYR A 9 7.32 -12.09 27.88
C TYR A 9 7.46 -11.92 26.37
N ILE A 10 6.37 -12.01 25.59
CA ILE A 10 6.39 -11.74 24.15
C ILE A 10 6.87 -10.30 23.88
N LYS A 11 6.39 -9.30 24.63
CA LYS A 11 6.87 -7.92 24.50
C LYS A 11 8.35 -7.78 24.87
N GLN A 12 8.81 -8.47 25.92
CA GLN A 12 10.19 -8.41 26.39
C GLN A 12 11.18 -9.10 25.42
N PHE A 13 10.81 -10.25 24.86
CA PHE A 13 11.68 -11.01 23.95
C PHE A 13 11.62 -10.53 22.50
N ARG A 14 10.57 -9.82 22.08
CA ARG A 14 10.39 -9.35 20.70
C ARG A 14 11.58 -8.55 20.15
N PRO A 15 12.20 -7.59 20.88
CA PRO A 15 13.38 -6.87 20.40
C PRO A 15 14.56 -7.81 20.13
N HIS A 16 14.81 -8.77 21.02
CA HIS A 16 15.89 -9.74 20.87
C HIS A 16 15.66 -10.65 19.65
N ILE A 17 14.43 -11.17 19.48
CA ILE A 17 14.06 -11.98 18.33
C ILE A 17 14.25 -11.20 17.02
N GLN A 18 13.88 -9.92 17.00
CA GLN A 18 14.06 -9.07 15.82
C GLN A 18 15.52 -8.84 15.49
N LEU A 19 16.36 -8.53 16.48
CA LEU A 19 17.81 -8.35 16.28
C LEU A 19 18.46 -9.62 15.74
N THR A 20 18.21 -10.77 16.36
CA THR A 20 18.74 -12.05 15.90
C THR A 20 18.23 -12.40 14.50
N SER A 21 16.98 -12.08 14.17
CA SER A 21 16.43 -12.27 12.82
C SER A 21 17.16 -11.40 11.78
N VAL A 22 17.43 -10.13 12.10
CA VAL A 22 18.17 -9.21 11.20
C VAL A 22 19.60 -9.71 10.97
N GLU A 23 20.31 -10.10 12.03
CA GLU A 23 21.67 -10.63 11.93
C GLU A 23 21.71 -11.91 11.09
N TYR A 24 20.78 -12.84 11.34
CA TYR A 24 20.66 -14.07 10.58
C TYR A 24 20.39 -13.82 9.09
N GLU A 25 19.49 -12.89 8.77
CA GLU A 25 19.18 -12.58 7.36
C GLU A 25 20.37 -11.91 6.66
N ARG A 26 21.09 -11.00 7.34
CA ARG A 26 22.33 -10.41 6.82
C ARG A 26 23.37 -11.47 6.53
N GLU A 27 23.60 -12.40 7.46
CA GLU A 27 24.57 -13.49 7.28
C GLU A 27 24.20 -14.38 6.08
N LYS A 28 22.92 -14.78 6.00
CA LYS A 28 22.42 -15.61 4.90
C LYS A 28 22.55 -14.89 3.56
N PHE A 29 22.23 -13.60 3.50
CA PHE A 29 22.35 -12.81 2.29
C PHE A 29 23.81 -12.63 1.87
N GLU A 30 24.73 -12.37 2.80
CA GLU A 30 26.17 -12.32 2.52
C GLU A 30 26.71 -13.64 1.98
N ASN A 31 26.25 -14.77 2.52
CA ASN A 31 26.60 -16.09 1.99
C ASN A 31 26.07 -16.31 0.57
N LEU A 32 24.85 -15.83 0.28
CA LEU A 32 24.28 -15.83 -1.06
C LEU A 32 25.08 -14.95 -2.03
N MET A 33 25.46 -13.74 -1.62
CA MET A 33 26.32 -12.85 -2.42
C MET A 33 27.66 -13.51 -2.76
N LYS A 34 28.31 -14.16 -1.77
CA LYS A 34 29.60 -14.84 -1.95
C LYS A 34 29.50 -16.01 -2.92
N SER A 35 28.45 -16.82 -2.81
CA SER A 35 28.27 -17.98 -3.69
C SER A 35 28.02 -17.56 -5.14
N HIS A 36 27.17 -16.56 -5.36
CA HIS A 36 26.81 -16.09 -6.71
C HIS A 36 27.90 -15.24 -7.37
N ARG A 37 28.73 -14.52 -6.58
CA ARG A 37 29.91 -13.82 -7.09
C ARG A 37 30.86 -14.76 -7.84
N LYS A 38 30.95 -16.02 -7.42
CA LYS A 38 31.77 -17.06 -8.08
C LYS A 38 31.31 -17.34 -9.52
N TYR A 39 30.04 -17.10 -9.82
CA TYR A 39 29.42 -17.34 -11.12
C TYR A 39 29.12 -16.05 -11.89
N ASN A 40 29.57 -14.90 -11.39
CA ASN A 40 29.31 -13.57 -11.97
C ASN A 40 27.81 -13.26 -12.17
N ILE A 41 26.96 -13.79 -11.28
CA ILE A 41 25.51 -13.54 -11.26
C ILE A 41 25.25 -12.32 -10.39
N ASP A 42 24.51 -11.33 -10.91
CA ASP A 42 24.04 -10.19 -10.12
C ASP A 42 22.82 -10.62 -9.29
N VAL A 43 22.94 -10.53 -7.97
CA VAL A 43 21.90 -10.92 -7.01
C VAL A 43 21.06 -9.74 -6.52
N LEU A 44 21.31 -8.55 -7.08
CA LEU A 44 20.61 -7.31 -6.79
C LEU A 44 20.07 -6.66 -8.08
N GLU A 45 19.90 -7.42 -9.16
CA GLU A 45 19.51 -6.90 -10.47
C GLU A 45 18.15 -6.17 -10.39
N PHE A 46 17.12 -6.84 -9.89
CA PHE A 46 15.76 -6.29 -9.79
C PHE A 46 15.65 -5.25 -8.68
N THR A 47 16.37 -5.44 -7.57
CA THR A 47 16.52 -4.44 -6.52
C THR A 47 17.12 -3.14 -7.07
N THR A 48 18.13 -3.24 -7.94
CA THR A 48 18.74 -2.08 -8.59
C THR A 48 17.78 -1.43 -9.56
N LYS A 49 17.05 -2.20 -10.37
CA LYS A 49 16.02 -1.68 -11.28
C LYS A 49 14.89 -0.95 -10.54
N TRP A 50 14.40 -1.53 -9.45
CA TRP A 50 13.36 -0.97 -8.58
C TRP A 50 13.78 0.36 -7.94
N ILE A 51 14.98 0.44 -7.38
CA ILE A 51 15.50 1.69 -6.82
C ILE A 51 15.75 2.72 -7.93
N LYS A 52 16.31 2.29 -9.07
CA LYS A 52 16.62 3.18 -10.18
C LYS A 52 15.38 3.86 -10.76
N ARG A 53 14.30 3.12 -11.03
CA ARG A 53 13.06 3.72 -11.56
C ARG A 53 12.45 4.76 -10.60
N ASN A 54 12.56 4.51 -9.29
CA ASN A 54 12.08 5.44 -8.27
C ASN A 54 13.02 6.64 -8.07
N TYR A 55 14.32 6.47 -8.30
CA TYR A 55 15.26 7.59 -8.36
C TYR A 55 14.97 8.49 -9.56
N GLU A 56 14.69 7.90 -10.73
CA GLU A 56 14.44 8.62 -11.98
C GLU A 56 13.06 9.31 -12.02
N SER A 57 12.08 8.83 -11.26
CA SER A 57 10.75 9.45 -11.16
C SER A 57 10.70 10.69 -10.27
N LEU A 58 11.73 10.91 -9.44
CA LEU A 58 11.80 12.03 -8.50
C LEU A 58 12.56 13.23 -9.11
N ASP A 59 12.08 14.44 -8.83
CA ASP A 59 12.88 15.65 -9.04
C ASP A 59 13.83 15.86 -7.85
N LEU A 60 15.10 15.50 -8.06
CA LEU A 60 16.18 15.61 -7.07
C LEU A 60 17.14 16.76 -7.37
N THR A 61 16.81 17.64 -8.33
CA THR A 61 17.74 18.68 -8.81
C THR A 61 18.16 19.69 -7.74
N GLN A 62 17.31 19.93 -6.75
CA GLN A 62 17.56 20.88 -5.66
C GLN A 62 18.09 20.22 -4.38
N GLU A 63 18.22 18.90 -4.34
CA GLU A 63 18.60 18.17 -3.12
C GLU A 63 20.12 18.11 -2.97
N SER A 64 20.68 18.99 -2.14
CA SER A 64 22.11 18.97 -1.82
C SER A 64 22.46 18.05 -0.64
N ASP A 65 21.50 17.77 0.24
CA ASP A 65 21.71 16.85 1.37
C ASP A 65 21.51 15.40 0.92
N MET A 66 22.59 14.64 0.95
CA MET A 66 22.55 13.23 0.59
C MET A 66 21.60 12.44 1.49
N LYS A 67 21.57 12.68 2.80
CA LYS A 67 20.71 11.92 3.71
C LYS A 67 19.23 12.08 3.33
N THR A 68 18.81 13.30 3.02
CA THR A 68 17.48 13.61 2.53
C THR A 68 17.21 12.94 1.18
N LEU A 69 18.14 13.01 0.22
CA LEU A 69 18.03 12.34 -1.08
C LEU A 69 17.81 10.83 -0.93
N PHE A 70 18.66 10.15 -0.15
CA PHE A 70 18.52 8.71 0.11
C PHE A 70 17.16 8.38 0.73
N SER A 71 16.73 9.18 1.71
CA SER A 71 15.43 8.99 2.35
C SER A 71 14.29 9.11 1.34
N LYS A 72 14.28 10.17 0.52
CA LYS A 72 13.24 10.39 -0.51
C LYS A 72 13.16 9.23 -1.50
N VAL A 73 14.30 8.78 -2.02
CA VAL A 73 14.36 7.66 -2.97
C VAL A 73 13.82 6.38 -2.33
N MET A 74 14.24 6.06 -1.10
CA MET A 74 13.80 4.85 -0.41
C MET A 74 12.31 4.89 -0.08
N ILE A 75 11.80 6.03 0.40
CA ILE A 75 10.37 6.21 0.69
C ILE A 75 9.54 6.01 -0.58
N SER A 76 9.91 6.66 -1.70
CA SER A 76 9.25 6.47 -2.99
C SER A 76 9.28 4.99 -3.40
N SER A 77 10.44 4.35 -3.30
CA SER A 77 10.64 2.93 -3.63
C SER A 77 9.72 2.03 -2.82
N TYR A 78 9.56 2.27 -1.52
CA TYR A 78 8.64 1.49 -0.70
C TYR A 78 7.16 1.76 -1.04
N LEU A 79 6.77 3.00 -1.28
CA LEU A 79 5.38 3.33 -1.62
C LEU A 79 4.95 2.73 -2.96
N ASP A 80 5.87 2.60 -3.91
CA ASP A 80 5.68 1.93 -5.20
C ASP A 80 5.21 0.46 -5.03
N LEU A 81 5.64 -0.23 -3.97
CA LEU A 81 5.17 -1.58 -3.63
C LEU A 81 3.67 -1.63 -3.28
N LEU A 82 3.08 -0.51 -2.88
CA LEU A 82 1.67 -0.43 -2.47
C LEU A 82 0.76 0.08 -3.59
N GLN A 83 1.33 0.52 -4.73
CA GLN A 83 0.55 0.97 -5.87
C GLN A 83 -0.23 -0.20 -6.47
N SER A 84 -1.51 0.03 -6.70
CA SER A 84 -2.44 -1.00 -7.14
C SER A 84 -3.16 -0.64 -8.45
N ILE A 85 -3.34 0.65 -8.76
CA ILE A 85 -3.97 1.08 -10.02
C ILE A 85 -2.99 0.96 -11.20
N GLN A 86 -1.74 1.39 -11.01
CA GLN A 86 -0.67 1.32 -11.99
C GLN A 86 0.57 0.77 -11.29
N PRO A 87 0.64 -0.55 -11.06
CA PRO A 87 1.81 -1.15 -10.44
C PRO A 87 3.07 -0.88 -11.27
N GLY A 88 4.16 -0.50 -10.61
CA GLY A 88 5.46 -0.33 -11.27
C GLY A 88 6.15 -1.65 -11.65
N PHE A 89 5.64 -2.81 -11.21
CA PHE A 89 6.26 -4.12 -11.35
C PHE A 89 5.49 -5.06 -12.29
N ASP A 90 6.21 -5.73 -13.18
CA ASP A 90 5.67 -6.74 -14.09
C ASP A 90 5.33 -8.04 -13.36
N CYS A 91 5.99 -8.34 -12.24
CA CYS A 91 5.71 -9.49 -11.39
C CYS A 91 4.28 -9.49 -10.82
N TYR A 92 3.60 -8.35 -10.86
CA TYR A 92 2.20 -8.26 -10.46
C TYR A 92 1.26 -8.67 -11.57
N SER A 93 1.64 -8.46 -12.83
CA SER A 93 0.93 -8.96 -14.00
C SER A 93 1.16 -10.46 -14.18
N ALA A 94 2.39 -10.90 -13.98
CA ALA A 94 2.82 -12.30 -13.91
C ALA A 94 1.91 -13.23 -13.10
N LEU A 95 1.60 -12.83 -11.86
CA LEU A 95 0.76 -13.59 -10.93
C LEU A 95 -0.69 -13.74 -11.41
N ILE A 96 -1.14 -12.84 -12.29
CA ILE A 96 -2.47 -12.90 -12.92
C ILE A 96 -2.47 -13.99 -14.01
N ASP A 97 -1.39 -14.09 -14.78
CA ASP A 97 -1.26 -15.00 -15.91
C ASP A 97 -0.93 -16.44 -15.47
N GLU A 98 0.01 -16.65 -14.54
CA GLU A 98 0.39 -18.00 -14.05
C GLU A 98 -0.79 -18.83 -13.51
N LYS A 99 -1.85 -18.18 -13.02
CA LYS A 99 -3.07 -18.86 -12.53
C LYS A 99 -4.16 -19.05 -13.58
N LYS A 100 -4.02 -18.44 -14.77
CA LYS A 100 -4.94 -18.54 -15.91
C LYS A 100 -4.43 -19.52 -16.99
N THR A 101 -3.12 -19.75 -17.09
CA THR A 101 -2.53 -20.59 -18.15
C THR A 101 -1.94 -21.90 -17.59
N ASN A 102 -2.41 -23.03 -18.09
CA ASN A 102 -1.73 -24.34 -17.98
C ASN A 102 -0.61 -24.49 -19.04
N ASP A 103 -0.12 -23.38 -19.58
CA ASP A 103 0.73 -23.36 -20.78
C ASP A 103 2.18 -23.09 -20.36
N GLU A 104 3.01 -24.13 -20.40
CA GLU A 104 4.38 -24.19 -19.84
C GLU A 104 5.42 -23.33 -20.60
N THR A 105 4.99 -22.47 -21.53
CA THR A 105 5.88 -21.80 -22.49
C THR A 105 6.04 -20.29 -22.29
N MET A 106 5.24 -19.65 -21.43
CA MET A 106 5.44 -18.25 -21.06
C MET A 106 6.41 -18.16 -19.88
N THR A 107 7.64 -17.75 -20.16
CA THR A 107 8.59 -17.34 -19.11
C THR A 107 8.12 -16.02 -18.54
N VAL A 108 7.29 -16.12 -17.51
CA VAL A 108 6.81 -14.97 -16.76
C VAL A 108 8.01 -14.39 -16.00
N GLN A 109 8.45 -13.19 -16.40
CA GLN A 109 9.56 -12.51 -15.75
C GLN A 109 9.08 -11.86 -14.45
N ASP A 110 9.45 -12.45 -13.32
CA ASP A 110 9.20 -11.90 -11.99
C ASP A 110 10.28 -10.86 -11.65
N ASP A 111 9.95 -9.58 -11.79
CA ASP A 111 10.83 -8.45 -11.49
C ASP A 111 10.74 -7.95 -10.03
N TYR A 112 10.19 -8.76 -9.11
CA TYR A 112 10.09 -8.38 -7.70
C TYR A 112 11.49 -8.23 -7.06
N PRO A 113 11.75 -7.19 -6.23
CA PRO A 113 13.09 -6.95 -5.69
C PRO A 113 13.58 -8.11 -4.82
N GLU A 114 14.79 -8.60 -5.08
CA GLU A 114 15.39 -9.75 -4.38
C GLU A 114 15.44 -9.52 -2.87
N THR A 115 15.78 -8.30 -2.46
CA THR A 115 15.87 -7.87 -1.06
C THR A 115 14.52 -7.83 -0.33
N LEU A 116 13.40 -7.98 -1.04
CA LEU A 116 12.06 -7.99 -0.46
C LEU A 116 11.37 -9.35 -0.57
N LEU A 117 11.98 -10.35 -1.20
CA LEU A 117 11.35 -11.67 -1.43
C LEU A 117 10.87 -12.32 -0.13
N PHE A 118 11.66 -12.23 0.95
CA PHE A 118 11.27 -12.76 2.26
C PHE A 118 10.04 -12.06 2.87
N LEU A 119 9.78 -10.82 2.48
CA LEU A 119 8.65 -10.01 2.96
C LEU A 119 7.49 -9.95 1.98
N ARG A 120 7.62 -10.54 0.78
CA ARG A 120 6.67 -10.39 -0.34
C ARG A 120 5.24 -10.65 0.08
N GLU A 121 4.93 -11.80 0.67
CA GLU A 121 3.55 -12.15 1.10
C GLU A 121 2.97 -11.13 2.09
N LYS A 122 3.80 -10.63 3.02
CA LYS A 122 3.36 -9.63 4.01
C LYS A 122 3.10 -8.28 3.35
N ILE A 123 3.94 -7.89 2.38
CA ILE A 123 3.77 -6.68 1.60
C ILE A 123 2.51 -6.80 0.73
N GLU A 124 2.27 -7.95 0.11
CA GLU A 124 1.06 -8.21 -0.68
C GLU A 124 -0.22 -8.12 0.15
N SER A 125 -0.19 -8.61 1.39
CA SER A 125 -1.31 -8.45 2.32
C SER A 125 -1.57 -6.97 2.66
N VAL A 126 -0.52 -6.16 2.80
CA VAL A 126 -0.66 -4.71 3.02
C VAL A 126 -1.20 -4.02 1.76
N ARG A 127 -0.68 -4.38 0.59
CA ARG A 127 -1.12 -3.85 -0.72
C ARG A 127 -2.60 -4.14 -0.96
N GLU A 128 -3.07 -5.35 -0.66
CA GLU A 128 -4.49 -5.70 -0.75
C GLU A 128 -5.37 -4.80 0.15
N LYS A 129 -4.90 -4.48 1.36
CA LYS A 129 -5.63 -3.57 2.26
C LYS A 129 -5.68 -2.14 1.72
N VAL A 130 -4.57 -1.66 1.15
CA VAL A 130 -4.51 -0.35 0.48
C VAL A 130 -5.48 -0.31 -0.71
N PHE A 131 -5.52 -1.38 -1.52
CA PHE A 131 -6.47 -1.53 -2.61
C PHE A 131 -7.93 -1.44 -2.12
N LYS A 132 -8.28 -2.19 -1.06
CA LYS A 132 -9.63 -2.16 -0.47
C LYS A 132 -10.02 -0.75 -0.01
N ILE A 133 -9.18 -0.08 0.78
CA ILE A 133 -9.48 1.28 1.25
C ILE A 133 -9.62 2.25 0.08
N THR A 134 -8.75 2.13 -0.94
CA THR A 134 -8.81 2.99 -2.13
C THR A 134 -10.17 2.87 -2.83
N TYR A 135 -10.67 1.65 -3.03
CA TYR A 135 -11.97 1.43 -3.67
C TYR A 135 -13.14 1.86 -2.79
N ILE A 136 -13.17 1.46 -1.51
CA ILE A 136 -14.28 1.79 -0.61
C ILE A 136 -14.35 3.31 -0.39
N SER A 137 -13.21 3.98 -0.25
CA SER A 137 -13.18 5.43 -0.12
C SER A 137 -13.57 6.15 -1.43
N SER A 138 -13.28 5.58 -2.61
CA SER A 138 -13.79 6.08 -3.90
C SER A 138 -15.30 5.93 -4.02
N LEU A 139 -15.85 4.79 -3.60
CA LEU A 139 -17.30 4.57 -3.50
C LEU A 139 -17.94 5.62 -2.60
N PHE A 140 -17.34 5.89 -1.44
CA PHE A 140 -17.81 6.93 -0.52
C PHE A 140 -17.86 8.30 -1.20
N VAL A 141 -16.81 8.70 -1.92
CA VAL A 141 -16.79 9.99 -2.63
C VAL A 141 -17.95 10.09 -3.62
N VAL A 142 -18.17 9.07 -4.44
CA VAL A 142 -19.25 9.04 -5.44
C VAL A 142 -20.63 9.05 -4.77
N THR A 143 -20.81 8.23 -3.73
CA THR A 143 -22.06 8.14 -2.96
C THR A 143 -22.40 9.47 -2.30
N PHE A 144 -21.48 10.04 -1.53
CA PHE A 144 -21.74 11.26 -0.76
C PHE A 144 -21.85 12.51 -1.64
N ALA A 145 -21.15 12.56 -2.78
CA ALA A 145 -21.36 13.60 -3.78
C ALA A 145 -22.77 13.56 -4.40
N THR A 146 -23.36 12.36 -4.51
CA THR A 146 -24.69 12.20 -5.13
C THR A 146 -25.83 12.44 -4.14
N ILE A 147 -25.72 11.95 -2.91
CA ILE A 147 -26.80 12.06 -1.91
C ILE A 147 -26.81 13.40 -1.16
N GLY A 148 -25.64 14.03 -0.95
CA GLY A 148 -25.51 15.31 -0.26
C GLY A 148 -25.61 15.23 1.28
N GLU A 149 -25.76 16.41 1.91
CA GLU A 149 -25.60 16.64 3.35
C GLU A 149 -26.49 15.82 4.30
N PRO A 150 -27.78 15.52 4.00
CA PRO A 150 -28.68 14.88 4.95
C PRO A 150 -28.19 13.52 5.48
N LEU A 151 -27.53 12.72 4.63
CA LEU A 151 -26.94 11.44 5.02
C LEU A 151 -25.41 11.51 5.18
N GLN A 152 -24.73 12.47 4.54
CA GLN A 152 -23.28 12.63 4.60
C GLN A 152 -22.76 12.99 6.01
N SER A 153 -23.56 13.74 6.77
CA SER A 153 -23.24 14.16 8.13
C SER A 153 -23.41 13.04 9.18
N ILE A 154 -24.17 11.99 8.86
CA ILE A 154 -24.52 10.92 9.81
C ILE A 154 -23.37 9.92 9.94
N LYS A 155 -22.65 9.98 11.07
CA LYS A 155 -21.49 9.11 11.36
C LYS A 155 -21.86 7.61 11.34
N ASP A 156 -22.98 7.25 11.95
CA ASP A 156 -23.40 5.84 12.07
C ASP A 156 -23.69 5.22 10.71
N PHE A 157 -24.31 5.98 9.79
CA PHE A 157 -24.52 5.54 8.42
C PHE A 157 -23.19 5.30 7.70
N ARG A 158 -22.22 6.21 7.82
CA ARG A 158 -20.89 6.05 7.21
C ARG A 158 -20.18 4.80 7.72
N ILE A 159 -20.23 4.52 9.01
CA ILE A 159 -19.60 3.32 9.59
C ILE A 159 -20.31 2.05 9.12
N LYS A 160 -21.65 2.04 9.14
CA LYS A 160 -22.44 0.91 8.67
C LYS A 160 -22.16 0.60 7.20
N LEU A 161 -22.20 1.63 6.34
CA LEU A 161 -21.92 1.48 4.91
C LEU A 161 -20.49 0.97 4.66
N LYS A 162 -19.50 1.49 5.41
CA LYS A 162 -18.11 1.02 5.33
C LYS A 162 -18.06 -0.49 5.59
N ASN A 163 -18.64 -0.95 6.70
CA ASN A 163 -18.59 -2.36 7.10
C ASN A 163 -19.28 -3.27 6.06
N GLU A 164 -20.42 -2.85 5.50
CA GLU A 164 -21.12 -3.60 4.46
C GLU A 164 -20.29 -3.71 3.17
N LEU A 165 -19.64 -2.62 2.74
CA LEU A 165 -18.74 -2.63 1.59
C LEU A 165 -17.48 -3.45 1.85
N GLU A 166 -16.93 -3.41 3.07
CA GLU A 166 -15.80 -4.25 3.45
C GLU A 166 -16.15 -5.72 3.34
N ILE A 167 -17.35 -6.14 3.80
CA ILE A 167 -17.83 -7.51 3.68
C ILE A 167 -17.93 -7.94 2.21
N LEU A 168 -18.47 -7.08 1.33
CA LEU A 168 -18.52 -7.37 -0.12
C LEU A 168 -17.12 -7.53 -0.73
N MET A 169 -16.16 -6.73 -0.25
CA MET A 169 -14.76 -6.78 -0.66
C MET A 169 -13.91 -7.72 0.23
N GLN A 170 -14.49 -8.59 1.04
CA GLN A 170 -13.69 -9.66 1.68
C GLN A 170 -13.21 -10.63 0.62
N SER A 171 -12.10 -11.31 0.85
CA SER A 171 -11.68 -12.46 0.04
C SER A 171 -12.71 -13.58 0.24
N ASP A 172 -13.36 -14.03 -0.83
CA ASP A 172 -14.15 -15.27 -0.80
C ASP A 172 -13.15 -16.42 -0.62
N ASP A 173 -13.40 -17.38 0.25
CA ASP A 173 -12.54 -18.57 0.38
C ASP A 173 -12.43 -19.34 -0.96
N LYS A 174 -13.33 -19.08 -1.91
CA LYS A 174 -13.26 -19.58 -3.29
C LYS A 174 -12.39 -18.72 -4.24
N ARG A 175 -12.06 -17.48 -3.87
CA ARG A 175 -11.21 -16.58 -4.66
C ARG A 175 -9.74 -16.98 -4.49
N LYS A 176 -9.22 -17.69 -5.50
CA LYS A 176 -7.80 -18.10 -5.58
C LYS A 176 -6.82 -16.93 -5.78
N LEU A 177 -7.32 -15.75 -6.15
CA LEU A 177 -6.55 -14.54 -6.48
C LEU A 177 -6.90 -13.40 -5.51
N PRO A 178 -5.90 -12.70 -4.94
CA PRO A 178 -6.14 -11.48 -4.18
C PRO A 178 -6.85 -10.40 -5.02
N LEU A 179 -7.60 -9.51 -4.38
CA LEU A 179 -8.46 -8.54 -5.08
C LEU A 179 -7.73 -7.64 -6.08
N GLN A 180 -6.52 -7.22 -5.73
CA GLN A 180 -5.70 -6.32 -6.55
C GLN A 180 -5.20 -6.96 -7.86
N TYR A 181 -5.46 -8.26 -8.05
CA TYR A 181 -5.11 -9.03 -9.24
C TYR A 181 -6.34 -9.47 -10.05
N LEU A 182 -7.54 -9.04 -9.66
CA LEU A 182 -8.74 -9.28 -10.44
C LEU A 182 -8.67 -8.51 -11.76
N ASP A 183 -9.16 -9.14 -12.81
CA ASP A 183 -9.38 -8.45 -14.08
C ASP A 183 -10.55 -7.46 -13.98
N ASN A 184 -10.70 -6.64 -15.02
CA ASN A 184 -11.74 -5.62 -15.07
C ASN A 184 -13.14 -6.22 -14.92
N ASP A 185 -13.40 -7.41 -15.47
CA ASP A 185 -14.72 -8.05 -15.37
C ASP A 185 -15.01 -8.52 -13.94
N GLY A 186 -14.01 -9.12 -13.27
CA GLY A 186 -14.11 -9.50 -11.86
C GLY A 186 -14.35 -8.28 -10.96
N MET A 187 -13.62 -7.19 -11.17
CA MET A 187 -13.84 -5.95 -10.43
C MET A 187 -15.17 -5.29 -10.74
N LYS A 188 -15.62 -5.32 -11.99
CA LYS A 188 -16.92 -4.80 -12.41
C LYS A 188 -18.07 -5.52 -11.69
N SER A 189 -18.01 -6.84 -11.57
CA SER A 189 -19.03 -7.63 -10.85
C SER A 189 -19.13 -7.23 -9.36
N ILE A 190 -17.97 -7.01 -8.71
CA ILE A 190 -17.92 -6.53 -7.32
C ILE A 190 -18.54 -5.13 -7.22
N LEU A 191 -18.21 -4.23 -8.15
CA LEU A 191 -18.75 -2.86 -8.17
C LEU A 191 -20.25 -2.82 -8.48
N GLU A 192 -20.76 -3.71 -9.33
CA GLU A 192 -22.19 -3.87 -9.58
C GLU A 192 -22.92 -4.28 -8.30
N SER A 193 -22.37 -5.25 -7.57
CA SER A 193 -22.91 -5.69 -6.28
C SER A 193 -22.84 -4.58 -5.22
N ALA A 194 -21.71 -3.86 -5.16
CA ALA A 194 -21.55 -2.68 -4.30
C ALA A 194 -22.56 -1.58 -4.65
N SER A 195 -22.86 -1.37 -5.94
CA SER A 195 -23.84 -0.38 -6.40
C SER A 195 -25.26 -0.69 -5.88
N LEU A 196 -25.65 -1.97 -5.88
CA LEU A 196 -26.93 -2.42 -5.36
C LEU A 196 -26.99 -2.24 -3.84
N GLN A 197 -25.95 -2.68 -3.14
CA GLN A 197 -25.85 -2.53 -1.69
C GLN A 197 -25.89 -1.07 -1.25
N ILE A 198 -25.16 -0.18 -1.95
CA ILE A 198 -25.15 1.26 -1.66
C ILE A 198 -26.55 1.85 -1.79
N VAL A 199 -27.25 1.56 -2.88
CA VAL A 199 -28.62 2.07 -3.11
C VAL A 199 -29.57 1.58 -2.02
N GLU A 200 -29.52 0.29 -1.68
CA GLU A 200 -30.34 -0.28 -0.61
C GLU A 200 -30.02 0.35 0.76
N SER A 201 -28.74 0.60 1.03
CA SER A 201 -28.28 1.24 2.26
C SER A 201 -28.74 2.68 2.38
N ILE A 202 -28.70 3.43 1.27
CA ILE A 202 -29.22 4.80 1.20
C ILE A 202 -30.72 4.82 1.48
N GLN A 203 -31.49 3.91 0.86
CA GLN A 203 -32.93 3.81 1.06
C GLN A 203 -33.28 3.49 2.52
N LYS A 204 -32.64 2.46 3.08
CA LYS A 204 -32.82 2.08 4.50
C LYS A 204 -32.44 3.20 5.46
N ALA A 205 -31.33 3.90 5.20
CA ALA A 205 -30.93 5.05 6.01
C ALA A 205 -31.91 6.21 5.87
N ALA A 206 -32.43 6.45 4.67
CA ALA A 206 -33.38 7.52 4.42
C ALA A 206 -34.68 7.35 5.23
N GLU A 207 -35.18 6.11 5.28
CA GLU A 207 -36.33 5.73 6.11
C GLU A 207 -36.00 5.82 7.60
N GLN A 208 -34.86 5.25 8.02
CA GLN A 208 -34.45 5.21 9.43
C GLN A 208 -34.27 6.60 10.04
N PHE A 209 -33.68 7.55 9.30
CA PHE A 209 -33.39 8.90 9.78
C PHE A 209 -34.47 9.93 9.39
N GLY A 210 -35.58 9.50 8.79
CA GLY A 210 -36.71 10.38 8.46
C GLY A 210 -36.41 11.43 7.38
N VAL A 211 -35.33 11.25 6.60
CA VAL A 211 -34.93 12.13 5.49
C VAL A 211 -35.51 11.69 4.14
N ALA A 212 -36.33 10.64 4.12
CA ALA A 212 -37.04 10.16 2.93
C ALA A 212 -38.02 11.20 2.33
N ASN A 213 -38.47 12.19 3.12
CA ASN A 213 -39.35 13.27 2.66
C ASN A 213 -38.66 14.25 1.69
N ASP A 214 -37.32 14.21 1.64
CA ASP A 214 -36.53 14.97 0.67
C ASP A 214 -36.52 14.20 -0.66
N HIS A 215 -37.67 14.22 -1.37
CA HIS A 215 -37.97 13.44 -2.58
C HIS A 215 -36.88 13.54 -3.68
N GLN A 216 -35.99 14.54 -3.61
CA GLN A 216 -34.91 14.69 -4.58
C GLN A 216 -33.78 13.66 -4.43
N MET A 217 -33.52 13.12 -3.24
CA MET A 217 -32.41 12.18 -2.98
C MET A 217 -32.70 10.77 -3.50
N LEU A 218 -33.97 10.34 -3.43
CA LEU A 218 -34.42 9.00 -3.82
C LEU A 218 -34.99 8.93 -5.26
N ARG A 219 -34.79 9.98 -6.07
CA ARG A 219 -35.21 9.95 -7.48
C ARG A 219 -34.49 8.82 -8.22
N LYS A 220 -35.27 8.02 -8.94
CA LYS A 220 -34.78 6.87 -9.72
C LYS A 220 -33.61 7.26 -10.65
N GLU A 221 -33.74 8.36 -11.37
CA GLU A 221 -32.68 8.88 -12.27
C GLU A 221 -31.36 9.15 -11.55
N LYS A 222 -31.43 9.66 -10.31
CA LYS A 222 -30.24 9.97 -9.49
C LYS A 222 -29.57 8.69 -8.98
N LEU A 223 -30.37 7.70 -8.60
CA LEU A 223 -29.89 6.38 -8.18
C LEU A 223 -29.32 5.58 -9.37
N ASP A 224 -29.93 5.67 -10.54
CA ASP A 224 -29.42 5.05 -11.76
C ASP A 224 -28.10 5.70 -12.20
N SER A 225 -28.01 7.03 -12.11
CA SER A 225 -26.75 7.76 -12.32
C SER A 225 -25.68 7.36 -11.30
N LEU A 226 -26.04 7.20 -10.02
CA LEU A 226 -25.12 6.74 -8.97
C LEU A 226 -24.56 5.36 -9.31
N ARG A 227 -25.42 4.41 -9.69
CA ARG A 227 -24.99 3.06 -10.07
C ARG A 227 -24.04 3.09 -11.26
N TYR A 228 -24.34 3.88 -12.29
CA TYR A 228 -23.47 4.06 -13.44
C TYR A 228 -22.09 4.62 -13.04
N GLN A 229 -22.05 5.68 -12.22
CA GLN A 229 -20.81 6.27 -11.74
C GLN A 229 -19.97 5.28 -10.89
N ILE A 230 -20.63 4.44 -10.09
CA ILE A 230 -19.97 3.39 -9.32
C ILE A 230 -19.35 2.34 -10.25
N THR A 231 -20.06 1.89 -11.28
CA THR A 231 -19.52 0.91 -12.23
C THR A 231 -18.35 1.47 -13.03
N GLU A 232 -18.35 2.77 -13.35
CA GLU A 232 -17.24 3.46 -14.01
C GLU A 232 -15.98 3.59 -13.14
N LEU A 233 -16.04 3.25 -11.85
CA LEU A 233 -14.84 3.16 -11.01
C LEU A 233 -13.91 2.01 -11.41
N VAL A 234 -14.34 1.08 -12.28
CA VAL A 234 -13.45 0.04 -12.83
C VAL A 234 -12.44 0.62 -13.83
N SER A 235 -12.82 1.66 -14.56
CA SER A 235 -12.06 2.22 -15.68
C SER A 235 -10.61 2.57 -15.27
N PRO A 236 -9.56 2.11 -15.99
CA PRO A 236 -8.15 2.29 -15.59
C PRO A 236 -7.72 3.75 -15.34
N SER A 237 -8.34 4.70 -16.03
CA SER A 237 -8.08 6.14 -15.94
C SER A 237 -9.04 6.90 -15.02
N ASN A 238 -9.76 6.21 -14.13
CA ASN A 238 -10.71 6.85 -13.23
C ASN A 238 -10.01 7.79 -12.24
N ARG A 239 -10.27 9.09 -12.39
CA ARG A 239 -9.64 10.14 -11.59
C ARG A 239 -9.97 10.06 -10.09
N ILE A 240 -11.18 9.65 -9.73
CA ILE A 240 -11.58 9.54 -8.31
C ILE A 240 -10.71 8.47 -7.65
N ARG A 241 -10.61 7.29 -8.28
CA ARG A 241 -9.79 6.19 -7.78
C ARG A 241 -8.32 6.58 -7.65
N SER A 242 -7.74 7.21 -8.67
CA SER A 242 -6.34 7.70 -8.62
C SER A 242 -6.10 8.73 -7.52
N VAL A 243 -7.05 9.65 -7.30
CA VAL A 243 -6.95 10.64 -6.22
C VAL A 243 -7.02 9.97 -4.85
N MET A 244 -7.90 8.97 -4.68
CA MET A 244 -8.01 8.28 -3.40
C MET A 244 -6.80 7.40 -3.10
N GLU A 245 -6.25 6.70 -4.09
CA GLU A 245 -5.00 5.94 -3.92
C GLU A 245 -3.87 6.86 -3.49
N ARG A 246 -3.67 7.97 -4.20
CA ARG A 246 -2.66 8.97 -3.85
C ARG A 246 -2.81 9.46 -2.42
N ARG A 247 -4.02 9.80 -1.97
CA ARG A 247 -4.26 10.27 -0.59
C ARG A 247 -3.95 9.20 0.45
N VAL A 248 -4.24 7.93 0.16
CA VAL A 248 -3.90 6.80 1.03
C VAL A 248 -2.38 6.65 1.12
N LEU A 249 -1.69 6.66 -0.02
CA LEU A 249 -0.22 6.56 -0.07
C LEU A 249 0.46 7.75 0.61
N GLU A 250 -0.01 8.98 0.41
CA GLU A 250 0.48 10.19 1.09
C GLU A 250 0.27 10.13 2.61
N PHE A 251 -0.78 9.46 3.09
CA PHE A 251 -0.96 9.22 4.52
C PHE A 251 0.07 8.23 5.04
N ILE A 252 0.25 7.11 4.35
CA ILE A 252 1.23 6.07 4.72
C ILE A 252 2.66 6.64 4.68
N GLU A 253 2.99 7.44 3.66
CA GLU A 253 4.24 8.18 3.54
C GLU A 253 4.51 9.04 4.77
N ARG A 254 3.53 9.85 5.19
CA ARG A 254 3.63 10.70 6.37
C ARG A 254 3.85 9.92 7.65
N VAL A 255 3.30 8.70 7.75
CA VAL A 255 3.54 7.82 8.91
C VAL A 255 4.96 7.26 8.90
N ILE A 256 5.45 6.79 7.74
CA ILE A 256 6.80 6.21 7.62
C ILE A 256 7.90 7.26 7.81
N THR A 257 7.65 8.49 7.36
CA THR A 257 8.59 9.62 7.48
C THR A 257 8.64 10.23 8.87
N SER A 258 7.60 10.03 9.70
CA SER A 258 7.52 10.69 11.00
C SER A 258 8.47 10.05 12.01
N PRO A 259 9.41 10.81 12.61
CA PRO A 259 10.28 10.30 13.64
C PRO A 259 9.47 10.03 14.92
N SER A 260 9.34 8.75 15.25
CA SER A 260 8.91 8.23 16.56
C SER A 260 7.41 8.37 16.93
N SER A 261 6.93 7.35 17.65
CA SER A 261 5.56 7.04 18.07
C SER A 261 4.80 8.10 18.89
N GLN A 262 5.33 9.30 19.11
CA GLN A 262 4.67 10.37 19.87
C GLN A 262 3.78 11.27 19.00
N ASN A 263 4.00 11.29 17.67
CA ASN A 263 3.24 12.14 16.74
C ASN A 263 2.23 11.39 15.85
N SER A 264 2.08 10.08 16.00
CA SER A 264 1.14 9.28 15.19
C SER A 264 -0.33 9.74 15.38
N GLY A 265 -0.67 10.38 16.50
CA GLY A 265 -1.98 10.98 16.76
C GLY A 265 -2.21 12.36 16.13
N LEU A 266 -1.17 13.00 15.59
CA LEU A 266 -1.23 14.36 15.00
C LEU A 266 -1.22 14.36 13.46
N ILE A 267 -1.08 13.20 12.82
CA ILE A 267 -1.08 13.11 11.35
C ILE A 267 -2.50 13.39 10.86
N LEU A 268 -2.70 14.58 10.30
CA LEU A 268 -3.98 15.01 9.75
C LEU A 268 -4.43 14.03 8.66
N VAL A 269 -5.63 13.49 8.83
CA VAL A 269 -6.23 12.60 7.83
C VAL A 269 -6.67 13.43 6.64
N PRO A 270 -6.32 13.05 5.40
CA PRO A 270 -6.85 13.71 4.22
C PRO A 270 -8.38 13.74 4.21
N ASN A 271 -8.94 14.82 3.68
CA ASN A 271 -10.39 14.93 3.47
C ASN A 271 -10.90 13.73 2.65
N GLY A 272 -12.01 13.13 3.10
CA GLY A 272 -12.58 11.93 2.49
C GLY A 272 -12.06 10.59 3.03
N LEU A 273 -11.04 10.60 3.90
CA LEU A 273 -10.50 9.39 4.53
C LEU A 273 -10.77 9.27 6.04
N SER A 274 -11.50 10.21 6.63
CA SER A 274 -11.75 10.25 8.09
C SER A 274 -12.40 8.98 8.65
N THR A 275 -13.29 8.34 7.90
CA THR A 275 -13.96 7.08 8.31
C THR A 275 -13.01 5.88 8.31
N PHE A 276 -11.87 5.99 7.63
CA PHE A 276 -10.87 4.93 7.46
C PHE A 276 -9.64 5.14 8.34
N TYR A 277 -9.68 6.10 9.28
CA TYR A 277 -8.52 6.47 10.08
C TYR A 277 -7.87 5.28 10.81
N ASP A 278 -8.67 4.49 11.53
CA ASP A 278 -8.15 3.37 12.30
C ASP A 278 -7.51 2.29 11.40
N ASP A 279 -8.07 2.06 10.22
CA ASP A 279 -7.52 1.11 9.25
C ASP A 279 -6.22 1.63 8.66
N LEU A 280 -6.18 2.91 8.30
CA LEU A 280 -4.99 3.57 7.76
C LEU A 280 -3.85 3.57 8.78
N VAL A 281 -4.12 3.84 10.06
CA VAL A 281 -3.13 3.76 11.14
C VAL A 281 -2.61 2.32 11.27
N GLN A 282 -3.50 1.34 11.27
CA GLN A 282 -3.11 -0.08 11.35
C GLN A 282 -2.25 -0.51 10.16
N ILE A 283 -2.67 -0.20 8.93
CA ILE A 283 -1.94 -0.52 7.69
C ILE A 283 -0.57 0.16 7.68
N SER A 284 -0.52 1.45 8.00
CA SER A 284 0.72 2.21 8.04
C SER A 284 1.68 1.66 9.10
N SER A 285 1.18 1.26 10.27
CA SER A 285 1.99 0.66 11.34
C SER A 285 2.53 -0.73 10.97
N LEU A 286 1.77 -1.52 10.22
CA LEU A 286 2.21 -2.81 9.69
C LEU A 286 3.32 -2.59 8.66
N PHE A 287 3.08 -1.69 7.71
CA PHE A 287 4.02 -1.42 6.64
C PHE A 287 5.33 -0.79 7.15
N THR A 288 5.24 0.16 8.10
CA THR A 288 6.40 0.78 8.75
C THR A 288 7.31 -0.27 9.39
N ARG A 289 6.75 -1.32 10.02
CA ARG A 289 7.54 -2.41 10.61
C ARG A 289 8.26 -3.24 9.55
N LEU A 290 7.60 -3.51 8.41
CA LEU A 290 8.21 -4.24 7.29
C LEU A 290 9.36 -3.43 6.68
N VAL A 291 9.12 -2.15 6.42
CA VAL A 291 10.13 -1.21 5.92
C VAL A 291 11.31 -1.12 6.88
N SER A 292 11.05 -0.94 8.18
CA SER A 292 12.12 -0.83 9.18
C SER A 292 12.97 -2.10 9.25
N TYR A 293 12.33 -3.27 9.20
CA TYR A 293 13.04 -4.55 9.17
C TYR A 293 13.91 -4.69 7.91
N ASN A 294 13.33 -4.43 6.74
CA ASN A 294 14.07 -4.51 5.47
C ASN A 294 15.24 -3.52 5.43
N ARG A 295 15.05 -2.28 5.91
CA ARG A 295 16.13 -1.29 6.05
C ARG A 295 17.21 -1.78 7.00
N ALA A 296 16.84 -2.38 8.14
CA ALA A 296 17.82 -2.92 9.07
C ALA A 296 18.68 -4.01 8.43
N VAL A 297 18.16 -4.81 7.49
CA VAL A 297 18.95 -5.84 6.81
C VAL A 297 19.73 -5.27 5.62
N TYR A 298 19.07 -4.54 4.71
CA TYR A 298 19.57 -4.29 3.36
C TYR A 298 20.03 -2.85 3.06
N SER A 299 19.91 -1.90 4.00
CA SER A 299 20.31 -0.50 3.77
C SER A 299 21.72 -0.30 3.22
N PRO A 300 22.76 -1.07 3.61
CA PRO A 300 24.10 -0.92 3.02
C PRO A 300 24.12 -1.17 1.50
N HIS A 301 23.27 -2.08 1.00
CA HIS A 301 23.15 -2.34 -0.43
C HIS A 301 22.41 -1.20 -1.13
N TYR A 302 21.31 -0.73 -0.56
CA TYR A 302 20.56 0.40 -1.09
C TYR A 302 21.40 1.67 -1.15
N THR A 303 22.22 1.89 -0.13
CA THR A 303 23.10 3.05 -0.05
C THR A 303 24.12 3.03 -1.21
N LYS A 304 24.71 1.88 -1.51
CA LYS A 304 25.64 1.74 -2.64
C LYS A 304 24.95 1.94 -3.99
N ILE A 305 23.73 1.42 -4.16
CA ILE A 305 22.96 1.55 -5.39
C ILE A 305 22.63 3.03 -5.65
N ILE A 306 22.02 3.72 -4.68
CA ILE A 306 21.62 5.11 -4.84
C ILE A 306 22.84 6.02 -4.97
N ALA A 307 23.94 5.75 -4.24
CA ALA A 307 25.18 6.50 -4.41
C ALA A 307 25.69 6.42 -5.85
N LYS A 308 25.71 5.23 -6.45
CA LYS A 308 26.12 5.03 -7.84
C LYS A 308 25.22 5.80 -8.83
N LEU A 309 23.92 5.88 -8.56
CA LEU A 309 22.98 6.64 -9.37
C LEU A 309 23.20 8.16 -9.24
N ALA A 310 23.55 8.62 -8.03
CA ALA A 310 23.74 10.04 -7.72
C ALA A 310 25.14 10.57 -8.08
N GLN A 311 26.15 9.72 -8.26
CA GLN A 311 27.55 10.09 -8.57
C GLN A 311 27.71 11.07 -9.74
N ASN A 312 26.82 11.03 -10.74
CA ASN A 312 26.90 11.93 -11.90
C ASN A 312 26.43 13.36 -11.59
N LYS A 313 25.73 13.57 -10.47
CA LYS A 313 25.12 14.85 -10.08
C LYS A 313 25.61 15.37 -8.72
N HIS A 314 26.14 14.49 -7.87
CA HIS A 314 26.56 14.80 -6.51
C HIS A 314 27.92 14.17 -6.21
N PHE A 315 28.81 14.92 -5.53
CA PHE A 315 30.02 14.35 -4.94
C PHE A 315 29.63 13.62 -3.65
N ILE A 316 30.05 12.36 -3.50
CA ILE A 316 29.71 11.51 -2.35
C ILE A 316 31.02 10.98 -1.77
N SER A 317 31.38 11.39 -0.55
CA SER A 317 32.55 10.85 0.12
C SER A 317 32.25 9.51 0.82
N ASP A 318 33.29 8.70 1.05
CA ASP A 318 33.17 7.47 1.85
C ASP A 318 32.73 7.73 3.30
N ILE A 319 32.98 8.94 3.81
CA ILE A 319 32.55 9.37 5.15
C ILE A 319 31.04 9.65 5.16
N ASP A 320 30.52 10.27 4.11
CA ASP A 320 29.07 10.52 3.96
C ASP A 320 28.31 9.21 3.84
N LEU A 321 28.83 8.26 3.05
CA LEU A 321 28.24 6.91 2.93
C LEU A 321 28.13 6.21 4.28
N LYS A 322 29.22 6.19 5.07
CA LYS A 322 29.22 5.58 6.40
C LYS A 322 28.29 6.30 7.39
N THR A 323 28.13 7.61 7.25
CA THR A 323 27.23 8.41 8.10
C THR A 323 25.77 8.12 7.78
N ILE A 324 25.45 7.98 6.49
CA ILE A 324 24.13 7.63 6.00
C ILE A 324 23.77 6.20 6.42
N GLU A 325 24.69 5.24 6.23
CA GLU A 325 24.54 3.85 6.67
C GLU A 325 24.25 3.76 8.17
N LYS A 326 24.98 4.51 9.01
CA LYS A 326 24.73 4.57 10.46
C LYS A 326 23.36 5.14 10.81
N SER A 327 22.90 6.15 10.09
CA SER A 327 21.61 6.80 10.34
C SER A 327 20.38 5.93 10.06
N PHE A 328 20.56 4.73 9.50
CA PHE A 328 19.49 3.75 9.29
C PHE A 328 19.39 2.72 10.42
N TYR A 329 20.34 2.72 11.36
CA TYR A 329 20.36 1.83 12.53
C TYR A 329 20.01 2.54 13.83
N ASP A 330 20.01 3.88 13.82
CA ASP A 330 19.49 4.77 14.86
C ASP A 330 18.03 5.15 14.55
#